data_AF-A0A813ZQM1-F1
#
_entry.id   AF-A0A813ZQM1-F1
#
_cell.length_a   1.000
_cell.length_b   1.000
_cell.length_c   1.000
_cell.angle_alpha   90.00
_cell.angle_beta   90.00
_cell.angle_gamma   90.00
#
_symmetry.space_group_name_H-M   'P 1'
#
loop_
_entity.id
_entity.type
_entity.pdbx_description
1 polymer ?
#
loop_
_entity_poly.entity_id
_entity_poly.type
_entity_poly.pdbx_seq_one_letter_code
_entity_poly.pdbx_strand_id
1 'polypeptide(L)'
;MKKESMKRTRSNLAFKKKELNYIREMRSKKEFREKKKVNDRIGKERTRLDERKRSQERIRDKISRRKEREDEDYRDEERQRDRVARREAREDVEYRDLERQRDRNARAIFRNNESSLIKYYEDGILYGPTYNCVCCGGLFFLRSVLIFERSKYCEQIIDKICFLRSPSINNNFYICLTCDKYAKNKRVANLTLSNGLDFLTVDIALIDLNDLEERLCSPRLPFIQIKGLCNWDRQQKCPRNFDESETIQLKLKRRLTDTNSYIFDTIRPAKIIRALRYLITKPLFTDNNIHIRSEWFENYGSSEVPRNFIVNEDDRLEMETLEINQNQTSRVINEIDSLQKIERRLYRW
;
A
#
# COMPACT_ATOMS: atom_id res chain seq x y z
N MET A 1 38.58 -35.78 74.85
CA MET A 1 38.09 -35.67 73.45
C MET A 1 38.97 -34.84 72.51
N LYS A 2 39.44 -33.62 72.84
CA LYS A 2 40.24 -32.77 71.90
C LYS A 2 41.59 -33.36 71.45
N LYS A 3 42.33 -34.06 72.32
CA LYS A 3 43.64 -34.68 71.98
C LYS A 3 43.53 -35.84 70.98
N GLU A 4 42.39 -36.53 70.97
CA GLU A 4 42.14 -37.70 70.12
C GLU A 4 41.71 -37.28 68.70
N SER A 5 40.91 -36.21 68.60
CA SER A 5 40.59 -35.53 67.33
C SER A 5 41.84 -34.97 66.62
N MET A 6 42.77 -34.36 67.38
CA MET A 6 44.06 -33.86 66.84
C MET A 6 45.00 -34.99 66.37
N LYS A 7 45.01 -36.14 67.04
CA LYS A 7 45.78 -37.31 66.57
C LYS A 7 45.18 -37.93 65.30
N ARG A 8 43.85 -38.01 65.19
CA ARG A 8 43.16 -38.50 63.97
C ARG A 8 43.36 -37.59 62.77
N THR A 9 43.31 -36.27 62.95
CA THR A 9 43.56 -35.28 61.88
C THR A 9 45.03 -35.27 61.43
N ARG A 10 45.99 -35.37 62.36
CA ARG A 10 47.43 -35.53 62.02
C ARG A 10 47.71 -36.85 61.30
N SER A 11 47.07 -37.95 61.72
CA SER A 11 47.15 -39.24 61.02
C SER A 11 46.60 -39.16 59.59
N ASN A 12 45.44 -38.52 59.40
CA ASN A 12 44.85 -38.27 58.08
C ASN A 12 45.70 -37.35 57.19
N LEU A 13 46.32 -36.32 57.75
CA LEU A 13 47.23 -35.44 57.01
C LEU A 13 48.53 -36.17 56.62
N ALA A 14 49.09 -36.97 57.53
CA ALA A 14 50.25 -37.80 57.26
C ALA A 14 49.96 -38.86 56.19
N PHE A 15 48.77 -39.45 56.21
CA PHE A 15 48.30 -40.38 55.19
C PHE A 15 48.15 -39.68 53.82
N LYS A 16 47.47 -38.53 53.76
CA LYS A 16 47.35 -37.72 52.54
C LYS A 16 48.71 -37.28 51.99
N LYS A 17 49.67 -36.95 52.86
CA LYS A 17 51.03 -36.57 52.45
C LYS A 17 51.80 -37.77 51.88
N LYS A 18 51.64 -38.96 52.47
CA LYS A 18 52.19 -40.21 51.91
C LYS A 18 51.57 -40.56 50.56
N GLU A 19 50.25 -40.40 50.42
CA GLU A 19 49.53 -40.62 49.17
C GLU A 19 49.96 -39.65 48.05
N LEU A 20 50.11 -38.36 48.38
CA LEU A 20 50.63 -37.35 47.44
C LEU A 20 52.06 -37.63 47.00
N ASN A 21 52.93 -38.07 47.93
CA ASN A 21 54.31 -38.44 47.61
C ASN A 21 54.34 -39.68 46.72
N TYR A 22 53.53 -40.70 47.01
CA TYR A 22 53.38 -41.88 46.17
C TYR A 22 52.88 -41.53 44.75
N ILE A 23 51.86 -40.66 44.65
CA ILE A 23 51.36 -40.17 43.35
C ILE A 23 52.44 -39.39 42.59
N ARG A 24 53.24 -38.56 43.29
CA ARG A 24 54.33 -37.79 42.68
C ARG A 24 55.43 -38.71 42.16
N GLU A 25 55.79 -39.73 42.92
CA GLU A 25 56.78 -40.75 42.53
C GLU A 25 56.28 -41.58 41.33
N MET A 26 55.02 -42.00 41.34
CA MET A 26 54.39 -42.70 40.22
C MET A 26 54.33 -41.82 38.96
N ARG A 27 54.06 -40.52 39.09
CA ARG A 27 54.13 -39.55 37.98
C ARG A 27 55.55 -39.30 37.46
N SER A 28 56.58 -39.66 38.21
CA SER A 28 57.98 -39.57 37.77
C SER A 28 58.35 -40.72 36.83
N LYS A 29 57.73 -41.90 37.01
CA LYS A 29 57.99 -43.09 36.20
C LYS A 29 57.55 -42.90 34.74
N LYS A 30 58.43 -43.24 33.80
CA LYS A 30 58.22 -43.08 32.35
C LYS A 30 56.97 -43.82 31.86
N GLU A 31 56.81 -45.09 32.25
CA GLU A 31 55.66 -45.93 31.88
C GLU A 31 54.31 -45.34 32.30
N PHE A 32 54.26 -44.70 33.48
CA PHE A 32 53.05 -44.05 33.96
C PHE A 32 52.71 -42.80 33.15
N ARG A 33 53.72 -42.03 32.74
CA ARG A 33 53.54 -40.87 31.85
C ARG A 33 53.04 -41.30 30.47
N GLU A 34 53.57 -42.39 29.92
CA GLU A 34 53.16 -42.93 28.63
C GLU A 34 51.74 -43.49 28.66
N LYS A 35 51.40 -44.31 29.68
CA LYS A 35 50.02 -44.78 29.90
C LYS A 35 49.02 -43.62 30.06
N LYS A 36 49.41 -42.56 30.78
CA LYS A 36 48.58 -41.35 30.91
C LYS A 36 48.36 -40.65 29.56
N LYS A 37 49.41 -40.47 28.74
CA LYS A 37 49.27 -39.86 27.40
C LYS A 37 48.33 -40.68 26.51
N VAL A 38 48.41 -42.01 26.55
CA VAL A 38 47.51 -42.91 25.80
C VAL A 38 46.08 -42.77 26.30
N ASN A 39 45.85 -42.80 27.62
CA ASN A 39 44.52 -42.61 28.20
C ASN A 39 43.93 -41.22 27.91
N ASP A 40 44.75 -40.17 27.94
CA ASP A 40 44.34 -38.81 27.58
C ASP A 40 43.96 -38.72 26.09
N ARG A 41 44.68 -39.43 25.21
CA ARG A 41 44.35 -39.52 23.78
C ARG A 41 43.03 -40.24 23.56
N ILE A 42 42.84 -41.41 24.18
CA ILE A 42 41.61 -42.22 24.10
C ILE A 42 40.42 -41.43 24.68
N GLY A 43 40.62 -40.72 25.79
CA GLY A 43 39.61 -39.88 26.42
C GLY A 43 39.18 -38.72 25.49
N LYS A 44 40.14 -38.04 24.86
CA LYS A 44 39.86 -36.99 23.86
C LYS A 44 39.10 -37.55 22.66
N GLU A 45 39.50 -38.71 22.16
CA GLU A 45 38.85 -39.38 21.03
C GLU A 45 37.40 -39.79 21.33
N ARG A 46 37.15 -40.43 22.49
CA ARG A 46 35.79 -40.73 22.97
C ARG A 46 34.92 -39.47 23.08
N THR A 47 35.51 -38.36 23.53
CA THR A 47 34.78 -37.09 23.65
C THR A 47 34.45 -36.49 22.29
N ARG A 48 35.30 -36.68 21.27
CA ARG A 48 35.04 -36.23 19.89
C ARG A 48 33.96 -37.05 19.18
N LEU A 49 33.83 -38.33 19.52
CA LEU A 49 32.79 -39.24 19.00
C LEU A 49 31.44 -39.06 19.69
N ASP A 50 31.41 -38.44 20.88
CA ASP A 50 30.18 -38.15 21.62
C ASP A 50 29.48 -36.90 21.05
N GLU A 51 28.46 -37.10 20.22
CA GLU A 51 27.71 -36.03 19.57
C GLU A 51 26.98 -35.12 20.58
N ARG A 52 26.60 -35.64 21.75
CA ARG A 52 25.95 -34.83 22.78
C ARG A 52 26.92 -33.81 23.38
N LYS A 53 28.18 -34.19 23.60
CA LYS A 53 29.22 -33.26 24.07
C LYS A 53 29.62 -32.27 22.99
N ARG A 54 29.77 -32.74 21.74
CA ARG A 54 30.09 -31.89 20.58
C ARG A 54 28.99 -30.86 20.30
N SER A 55 27.73 -31.23 20.39
CA SER A 55 26.61 -30.29 20.21
C SER A 55 26.57 -29.25 21.33
N GLN A 56 26.78 -29.63 22.59
CA GLN A 56 26.88 -28.68 23.70
C GLN A 56 28.05 -27.70 23.55
N GLU A 57 29.21 -28.16 23.09
CA GLU A 57 30.37 -27.32 22.79
C GLU A 57 30.05 -26.31 21.67
N ARG A 58 29.46 -26.76 20.56
CA ARG A 58 29.00 -25.86 19.48
C ARG A 58 28.01 -24.81 19.96
N ILE A 59 27.08 -25.17 20.85
CA ILE A 59 26.11 -24.24 21.42
C ILE A 59 26.82 -23.18 22.27
N ARG A 60 27.76 -23.59 23.13
CA ARG A 60 28.55 -22.65 23.94
C ARG A 60 29.38 -21.72 23.08
N ASP A 61 30.07 -22.24 22.07
CA ASP A 61 30.86 -21.44 21.14
C ASP A 61 29.99 -20.44 20.37
N LYS A 62 28.80 -20.87 19.93
CA LYS A 62 27.85 -20.00 19.24
C LYS A 62 27.35 -18.87 20.14
N ILE A 63 27.09 -19.15 21.41
CA ILE A 63 26.68 -18.15 22.40
C ILE A 63 27.82 -17.17 22.69
N SER A 64 29.06 -17.67 22.89
CA SER A 64 30.24 -16.82 23.12
C SER A 64 30.48 -15.86 21.96
N ARG A 65 30.52 -16.39 20.72
CA ARG A 65 30.70 -15.57 19.52
C ARG A 65 29.57 -14.56 19.32
N ARG A 66 28.34 -14.90 19.71
CA ARG A 66 27.21 -13.97 19.64
C ARG A 66 27.42 -12.80 20.60
N LYS A 67 27.86 -13.09 21.83
CA LYS A 67 28.14 -12.09 22.87
C LYS A 67 29.33 -11.20 22.48
N GLU A 68 30.39 -11.77 21.92
CA GLU A 68 31.53 -10.99 21.42
C GLU A 68 31.13 -10.01 20.30
N ARG A 69 30.16 -10.39 19.44
CA ARG A 69 29.64 -9.52 18.37
C ARG A 69 28.65 -8.44 18.84
N GLU A 70 28.31 -8.40 20.12
CA GLU A 70 27.57 -7.27 20.70
C GLU A 70 28.48 -6.04 20.87
N ASP A 71 29.79 -6.26 21.00
CA ASP A 71 30.80 -5.22 20.94
C ASP A 71 31.00 -4.76 19.49
N GLU A 72 30.80 -3.46 19.24
CA GLU A 72 30.81 -2.86 17.91
C GLU A 72 32.23 -2.82 17.32
N ASP A 73 33.25 -2.58 18.16
CA ASP A 73 34.65 -2.53 17.75
C ASP A 73 35.14 -3.92 17.30
N TYR A 74 34.85 -4.95 18.09
CA TYR A 74 35.15 -6.34 17.72
C TYR A 74 34.46 -6.74 16.42
N ARG A 75 33.18 -6.35 16.26
CA ARG A 75 32.40 -6.65 15.06
C ARG A 75 32.97 -5.95 13.83
N ASP A 76 33.46 -4.72 13.96
CA ASP A 76 34.10 -4.01 12.87
C ASP A 76 35.44 -4.62 12.46
N GLU A 77 36.28 -5.00 13.43
CA GLU A 77 37.52 -5.73 13.15
C GLU A 77 37.28 -7.10 12.51
N GLU A 78 36.25 -7.85 12.95
CA GLU A 78 35.81 -9.10 12.30
C GLU A 78 35.39 -8.83 10.84
N ARG A 79 34.58 -7.79 10.59
CA ARG A 79 34.17 -7.38 9.23
C ARG A 79 35.35 -7.02 8.34
N GLN A 80 36.34 -6.28 8.87
CA GLN A 80 37.52 -5.89 8.10
C GLN A 80 38.39 -7.10 7.76
N ARG A 81 38.65 -7.98 8.74
CA ARG A 81 39.39 -9.23 8.51
C ARG A 81 38.71 -10.12 7.47
N ASP A 82 37.41 -10.31 7.58
CA ASP A 82 36.62 -11.08 6.61
C ASP A 82 36.67 -10.46 5.21
N ARG A 83 36.59 -9.12 5.12
CA ARG A 83 36.67 -8.40 3.85
C ARG A 83 38.05 -8.57 3.19
N VAL A 84 39.13 -8.50 3.97
CA VAL A 84 40.51 -8.70 3.48
C VAL A 84 40.71 -10.15 3.06
N ALA A 85 40.36 -11.12 3.91
CA ALA A 85 40.50 -12.55 3.59
C ALA A 85 39.72 -12.95 2.33
N ARG A 86 38.51 -12.41 2.12
CA ARG A 86 37.74 -12.62 0.89
C ARG A 86 38.35 -11.94 -0.33
N ARG A 87 39.01 -10.80 -0.15
CA ARG A 87 39.72 -10.12 -1.24
C ARG A 87 40.91 -10.94 -1.68
N GLU A 88 41.76 -11.36 -0.74
CA GLU A 88 42.93 -12.20 -0.98
C GLU A 88 42.53 -13.54 -1.61
N ALA A 89 41.50 -14.20 -1.11
CA ALA A 89 41.01 -15.44 -1.70
C ALA A 89 40.53 -15.28 -3.16
N ARG A 90 40.05 -14.09 -3.56
CA ARG A 90 39.61 -13.81 -4.94
C ARG A 90 40.73 -13.43 -5.89
N GLU A 91 41.96 -13.25 -5.40
CA GLU A 91 43.14 -13.15 -6.25
C GLU A 91 43.45 -14.50 -6.92
N ASP A 92 43.14 -15.60 -6.23
CA ASP A 92 43.18 -16.93 -6.82
C ASP A 92 42.05 -17.12 -7.84
N VAL A 93 42.44 -17.51 -9.06
CA VAL A 93 41.53 -17.67 -10.19
C VAL A 93 40.61 -18.87 -9.99
N GLU A 94 41.11 -19.97 -9.43
CA GLU A 94 40.29 -21.17 -9.19
C GLU A 94 39.22 -20.91 -8.13
N TYR A 95 39.59 -20.26 -7.01
CA TYR A 95 38.62 -19.85 -5.99
C TYR A 95 37.52 -18.97 -6.60
N ARG A 96 37.88 -17.98 -7.41
CA ARG A 96 36.94 -17.08 -8.08
C ARG A 96 36.00 -17.84 -9.04
N ASP A 97 36.51 -18.82 -9.76
CA ASP A 97 35.71 -19.62 -10.71
C ASP A 97 34.75 -20.57 -10.00
N LEU A 98 35.21 -21.21 -8.92
CA LEU A 98 34.35 -22.03 -8.05
C LEU A 98 33.28 -21.18 -7.34
N GLU A 99 33.62 -19.97 -6.86
CA GLU A 99 32.66 -19.02 -6.29
C GLU A 99 31.59 -18.65 -7.34
N ARG A 100 32.00 -18.28 -8.56
CA ARG A 100 31.09 -17.97 -9.67
C ARG A 100 30.22 -19.16 -10.08
N GLN A 101 30.74 -20.39 -10.03
CA GLN A 101 29.99 -21.59 -10.37
C GLN A 101 28.97 -21.93 -9.28
N ARG A 102 29.33 -21.80 -8.00
CA ARG A 102 28.39 -21.93 -6.87
C ARG A 102 27.26 -20.92 -6.94
N ASP A 103 27.59 -19.66 -7.21
CA ASP A 103 26.60 -18.59 -7.39
C ASP A 103 25.66 -18.88 -8.56
N ARG A 104 26.20 -19.34 -9.69
CA ARG A 104 25.39 -19.74 -10.85
C ARG A 104 24.47 -20.90 -10.51
N ASN A 105 24.98 -21.94 -9.85
CA ASN A 105 24.19 -23.10 -9.45
C ASN A 105 23.11 -22.73 -8.43
N ALA A 106 23.43 -21.91 -7.43
CA ALA A 106 22.46 -21.43 -6.46
C ALA A 106 21.33 -20.62 -7.10
N ARG A 107 21.67 -19.73 -8.05
CA ARG A 107 20.68 -18.97 -8.83
C ARG A 107 19.85 -19.88 -9.74
N ALA A 108 20.46 -20.90 -10.34
CA ALA A 108 19.75 -21.88 -11.16
C ALA A 108 18.76 -22.72 -10.34
N ILE A 109 19.18 -23.19 -9.15
CA ILE A 109 18.32 -23.92 -8.21
C ILE A 109 17.14 -23.04 -7.77
N PHE A 110 17.39 -21.77 -7.44
CA PHE A 110 16.34 -20.84 -7.06
C PHE A 110 15.34 -20.59 -8.21
N ARG A 111 15.83 -20.44 -9.45
CA ARG A 111 14.98 -20.27 -10.64
C ARG A 111 14.20 -21.53 -11.02
N ASN A 112 14.71 -22.71 -10.68
CA ASN A 112 14.03 -23.98 -10.96
C ASN A 112 13.07 -24.39 -9.84
N ASN A 113 13.07 -23.68 -8.71
CA ASN A 113 12.16 -23.94 -7.61
C ASN A 113 10.90 -23.06 -7.76
N GLU A 114 9.86 -23.66 -8.34
CA GLU A 114 8.58 -23.01 -8.61
C GLU A 114 7.98 -22.33 -7.37
N SER A 115 7.94 -23.02 -6.22
CA SER A 115 7.37 -22.48 -4.99
C SER A 115 8.11 -21.23 -4.49
N SER A 116 9.43 -21.16 -4.71
CA SER A 116 10.23 -19.99 -4.35
C SER A 116 9.96 -18.80 -5.27
N LEU A 117 9.73 -19.05 -6.56
CA LEU A 117 9.37 -18.03 -7.53
C LEU A 117 7.97 -17.45 -7.28
N ILE A 118 7.00 -18.33 -7.00
CA ILE A 118 5.63 -17.94 -6.65
C ILE A 118 5.67 -17.02 -5.42
N LYS A 119 6.33 -17.47 -4.35
CA LYS A 119 6.46 -16.67 -3.13
C LYS A 119 7.12 -15.32 -3.38
N TYR A 120 8.22 -15.28 -4.13
CA TYR A 120 8.89 -14.01 -4.48
C TYR A 120 8.00 -13.07 -5.30
N TYR A 121 7.17 -13.62 -6.19
CA TYR A 121 6.20 -12.83 -6.93
C TYR A 121 5.10 -12.29 -6.02
N GLU A 122 4.47 -13.15 -5.22
CA GLU A 122 3.41 -12.83 -4.26
C GLU A 122 3.87 -11.77 -3.26
N ASP A 123 5.05 -11.94 -2.63
CA ASP A 123 5.65 -10.97 -1.72
C ASP A 123 5.85 -9.60 -2.41
N GLY A 124 6.17 -9.62 -3.72
CA GLY A 124 6.38 -8.43 -4.52
C GLY A 124 5.12 -7.69 -4.96
N ILE A 125 3.96 -8.37 -4.98
CA ILE A 125 2.64 -7.81 -5.31
C ILE A 125 1.70 -7.69 -4.12
N LEU A 126 2.15 -8.11 -2.92
CA LEU A 126 1.39 -8.12 -1.68
C LEU A 126 0.71 -6.78 -1.41
N TYR A 127 1.47 -5.70 -1.63
CA TYR A 127 0.93 -4.36 -1.69
C TYR A 127 0.69 -4.03 -3.16
N GLY A 128 -0.53 -3.60 -3.49
CA GLY A 128 -0.90 -3.22 -4.86
C GLY A 128 0.00 -2.11 -5.45
N PRO A 129 -0.19 -1.76 -6.73
CA PRO A 129 0.58 -0.70 -7.36
C PRO A 129 0.15 0.66 -6.80
N THR A 130 0.77 1.07 -5.70
CA THR A 130 0.44 2.31 -4.98
C THR A 130 1.58 3.32 -5.02
N TYR A 131 2.74 2.93 -5.54
CA TYR A 131 3.92 3.79 -5.62
C TYR A 131 3.86 4.61 -6.90
N ASN A 132 3.70 5.92 -6.75
CA ASN A 132 3.60 6.85 -7.87
C ASN A 132 5.00 7.26 -8.38
N CYS A 133 5.20 7.16 -9.69
CA CYS A 133 6.42 7.63 -10.35
C CYS A 133 6.38 9.16 -10.56
N VAL A 134 7.36 9.89 -10.03
CA VAL A 134 7.47 11.36 -10.17
C VAL A 134 7.53 11.88 -11.61
N CYS A 135 7.93 11.01 -12.54
CA CYS A 135 8.16 11.33 -13.94
C CYS A 135 6.94 11.06 -14.80
N CYS A 136 6.39 9.84 -14.78
CA CYS A 136 5.26 9.46 -15.63
C CYS A 136 3.90 9.48 -14.91
N GLY A 137 3.84 9.72 -13.61
CA GLY A 137 2.58 9.69 -12.83
C GLY A 137 1.93 8.31 -12.69
N GLY A 138 2.54 7.27 -13.28
CA GLY A 138 2.03 5.92 -13.23
C GLY A 138 2.16 5.29 -11.85
N LEU A 139 1.23 4.40 -11.54
CA LEU A 139 1.20 3.59 -10.32
C LEU A 139 1.95 2.27 -10.53
N PHE A 140 2.87 1.96 -9.62
CA PHE A 140 3.75 0.79 -9.72
C PHE A 140 3.84 0.03 -8.39
N PHE A 141 4.23 -1.24 -8.48
CA PHE A 141 4.65 -2.04 -7.33
C PHE A 141 6.00 -1.56 -6.80
N LEU A 142 6.26 -1.75 -5.49
CA LEU A 142 7.51 -1.34 -4.85
C LEU A 142 8.75 -1.88 -5.57
N ARG A 143 8.69 -3.14 -6.03
CA ARG A 143 9.78 -3.79 -6.77
C ARG A 143 10.10 -3.18 -8.14
N SER A 144 9.20 -2.37 -8.68
CA SER A 144 9.29 -1.75 -10.01
C SER A 144 9.65 -0.27 -9.95
N VAL A 145 9.95 0.24 -8.77
CA VAL A 145 10.34 1.63 -8.53
C VAL A 145 11.62 1.71 -7.69
N LEU A 146 12.27 2.86 -7.76
CA LEU A 146 13.41 3.24 -6.94
C LEU A 146 13.07 4.52 -6.19
N ILE A 147 13.72 4.73 -5.05
CA ILE A 147 13.66 6.02 -4.35
C ILE A 147 14.32 7.06 -5.24
N PHE A 148 13.57 8.13 -5.53
CA PHE A 148 14.03 9.24 -6.32
C PHE A 148 14.88 10.19 -5.46
N GLU A 149 16.15 10.30 -5.81
CA GLU A 149 17.07 11.25 -5.22
C GLU A 149 17.56 12.20 -6.31
N ARG A 150 17.35 13.50 -6.13
CA ARG A 150 17.71 14.53 -7.12
C ARG A 150 19.20 14.48 -7.49
N SER A 151 20.06 14.17 -6.53
CA SER A 151 21.53 14.06 -6.71
C SER A 151 21.96 13.01 -7.73
N LYS A 152 21.10 12.03 -8.07
CA LYS A 152 21.41 10.98 -9.05
C LYS A 152 21.28 11.43 -10.51
N TYR A 153 20.72 12.61 -10.76
CA TYR A 153 20.38 13.09 -12.10
C TYR A 153 20.97 14.48 -12.36
N CYS A 154 21.08 14.84 -13.64
CA CYS A 154 21.54 16.16 -14.04
C CYS A 154 20.41 17.20 -13.91
N GLU A 155 20.72 18.37 -13.36
CA GLU A 155 19.82 19.53 -13.18
C GLU A 155 18.90 19.79 -14.39
N GLN A 156 19.47 19.82 -15.61
CA GLN A 156 18.75 20.10 -16.86
C GLN A 156 17.58 19.14 -17.16
N ILE A 157 17.61 17.95 -16.57
CA ILE A 157 16.60 16.91 -16.76
C ILE A 157 15.66 16.81 -15.57
N ILE A 158 16.12 17.17 -14.36
CA ILE A 158 15.32 17.11 -13.14
C ILE A 158 14.02 17.88 -13.33
N ASP A 159 14.07 19.09 -13.90
CA ASP A 159 12.89 19.92 -14.16
C ASP A 159 11.88 19.27 -15.12
N LYS A 160 12.35 18.38 -16.01
CA LYS A 160 11.50 17.65 -16.95
C LYS A 160 10.93 16.35 -16.38
N ILE A 161 11.61 15.73 -15.43
CA ILE A 161 11.23 14.40 -14.88
C ILE A 161 10.63 14.47 -13.47
N CYS A 162 10.73 15.60 -12.77
CA CYS A 162 10.21 15.76 -11.41
C CYS A 162 8.90 16.56 -11.45
N PHE A 163 7.86 15.95 -11.99
CA PHE A 163 6.61 16.64 -12.27
C PHE A 163 5.63 16.60 -11.08
N LEU A 164 5.57 15.47 -10.37
CA LEU A 164 4.76 15.37 -9.16
C LEU A 164 5.47 16.00 -7.96
N ARG A 165 4.75 16.92 -7.28
CA ARG A 165 5.24 17.62 -6.09
C ARG A 165 4.77 17.00 -4.77
N SER A 166 3.77 16.11 -4.84
CA SER A 166 3.27 15.41 -3.68
C SER A 166 4.05 14.10 -3.47
N PRO A 167 4.58 13.84 -2.27
CA PRO A 167 5.26 12.59 -1.98
C PRO A 167 4.27 11.41 -2.03
N SER A 168 4.80 10.23 -2.31
CA SER A 168 4.06 8.97 -2.26
C SER A 168 3.94 8.47 -0.81
N ILE A 169 3.60 7.19 -0.66
CA ILE A 169 3.65 6.44 0.61
C ILE A 169 5.01 6.66 1.31
N ASN A 170 4.97 6.79 2.64
CA ASN A 170 6.11 7.00 3.52
C ASN A 170 6.86 8.33 3.29
N ASN A 171 6.19 9.36 2.76
CA ASN A 171 6.77 10.68 2.51
C ASN A 171 7.96 10.68 1.52
N ASN A 172 8.10 9.63 0.72
CA ASN A 172 9.18 9.49 -0.24
C ASN A 172 8.71 9.68 -1.68
N PHE A 173 9.61 10.19 -2.52
CA PHE A 173 9.41 10.25 -3.97
C PHE A 173 9.98 8.99 -4.63
N TYR A 174 9.26 8.46 -5.62
CA TYR A 174 9.65 7.25 -6.34
C TYR A 174 9.74 7.50 -7.83
N ILE A 175 10.60 6.75 -8.51
CA ILE A 175 10.75 6.77 -9.97
C ILE A 175 10.72 5.33 -10.49
N CYS A 176 9.95 5.06 -11.54
CA CYS A 176 9.90 3.71 -12.13
C CYS A 176 11.20 3.37 -12.85
N LEU A 177 11.51 2.08 -12.93
CA LEU A 177 12.76 1.58 -13.53
C LEU A 177 12.98 2.09 -14.97
N THR A 178 11.90 2.23 -15.74
CA THR A 178 11.96 2.76 -17.11
C THR A 178 12.34 4.23 -17.10
N CYS A 179 11.65 5.07 -16.33
CA CYS A 179 11.95 6.51 -16.28
C CYS A 179 13.36 6.77 -15.73
N ASP A 180 13.79 6.00 -14.72
CA ASP A 180 15.16 6.07 -14.18
C ASP A 180 16.21 5.78 -15.27
N LYS A 181 16.01 4.72 -16.06
CA LYS A 181 16.92 4.36 -17.16
C LYS A 181 17.03 5.46 -18.21
N TYR A 182 15.91 6.08 -18.58
CA TYR A 182 15.91 7.19 -19.54
C TYR A 182 16.60 8.42 -18.95
N ALA A 183 16.28 8.79 -17.71
CA ALA A 183 16.86 9.94 -17.03
C ALA A 183 18.39 9.83 -16.89
N LYS A 184 18.91 8.65 -16.54
CA LYS A 184 20.36 8.38 -16.50
C LYS A 184 21.05 8.56 -17.85
N ASN A 185 20.36 8.22 -18.94
CA ASN A 185 20.84 8.41 -20.31
C ASN A 185 20.62 9.82 -20.86
N LYS A 186 20.29 10.77 -20.00
CA LYS A 186 19.97 12.15 -20.34
C LYS A 186 18.80 12.29 -21.32
N ARG A 187 17.80 11.42 -21.23
CA ARG A 187 16.59 11.43 -22.07
C ARG A 187 15.33 11.48 -21.20
N VAL A 188 14.27 12.04 -21.76
CA VAL A 188 12.93 12.01 -21.15
C VAL A 188 12.18 10.83 -21.76
N ALA A 189 11.46 10.07 -20.93
CA ALA A 189 10.66 8.95 -21.43
C ALA A 189 9.42 9.49 -22.17
N ASN A 190 8.90 8.74 -23.16
CA ASN A 190 7.75 9.19 -23.93
C ASN A 190 6.49 9.35 -23.05
N LEU A 191 6.34 8.49 -22.04
CA LEU A 191 5.22 8.49 -21.10
C LEU A 191 5.36 9.50 -19.93
N THR A 192 6.33 10.42 -20.01
CA THR A 192 6.52 11.44 -18.97
C THR A 192 5.41 12.50 -19.02
N LEU A 193 4.97 12.97 -17.85
CA LEU A 193 3.93 14.00 -17.71
C LEU A 193 4.28 15.30 -18.44
N SER A 194 5.57 15.67 -18.46
CA SER A 194 6.10 16.82 -19.21
C SER A 194 5.81 16.81 -20.70
N ASN A 195 5.50 15.65 -21.29
CA ASN A 195 5.19 15.53 -22.71
C ASN A 195 3.70 15.80 -23.01
N GLY A 196 2.98 16.51 -22.13
CA GLY A 196 1.56 16.81 -22.28
C GLY A 196 0.64 15.64 -21.91
N LEU A 197 1.16 14.67 -21.14
CA LEU A 197 0.37 13.58 -20.56
C LEU A 197 -0.15 13.91 -19.16
N ASP A 198 0.24 15.07 -18.63
CA ASP A 198 -0.33 15.58 -17.40
C ASP A 198 -1.80 15.97 -17.56
N PHE A 199 -2.57 15.75 -16.50
CA PHE A 199 -3.97 16.17 -16.49
C PHE A 199 -4.04 17.69 -16.45
N LEU A 200 -4.91 18.25 -17.30
CA LEU A 200 -5.19 19.68 -17.27
C LEU A 200 -5.74 20.05 -15.89
N THR A 201 -5.26 21.16 -15.33
CA THR A 201 -5.82 21.72 -14.10
C THR A 201 -7.26 22.11 -14.37
N VAL A 202 -8.19 21.51 -13.64
CA VAL A 202 -9.62 21.86 -13.73
C VAL A 202 -9.81 23.26 -13.13
N ASP A 203 -10.54 24.12 -13.83
CA ASP A 203 -10.83 25.48 -13.36
C ASP A 203 -11.74 25.46 -12.13
N ILE A 204 -11.54 26.40 -11.20
CA ILE A 204 -12.31 26.55 -9.96
C ILE A 204 -13.82 26.70 -10.25
N ALA A 205 -14.18 27.24 -11.41
CA ALA A 205 -15.56 27.32 -11.86
C ALA A 205 -16.23 25.94 -12.04
N LEU A 206 -15.45 24.90 -12.37
CA LEU A 206 -15.92 23.55 -12.69
C LEU A 206 -15.76 22.55 -11.54
N ILE A 207 -14.80 22.74 -10.63
CA ILE A 207 -14.46 21.77 -9.56
C ILE A 207 -15.65 21.46 -8.62
N ASP A 208 -16.54 22.41 -8.43
CA ASP A 208 -17.61 22.36 -7.42
C ASP A 208 -19.01 22.19 -8.04
N LEU A 209 -19.08 21.59 -9.24
CA LEU A 209 -20.33 21.25 -9.89
C LEU A 209 -20.79 19.84 -9.48
N ASN A 210 -22.10 19.66 -9.30
CA ASN A 210 -22.69 18.33 -9.17
C ASN A 210 -22.86 17.69 -10.55
N ASP A 211 -22.95 16.35 -10.63
CA ASP A 211 -23.18 15.59 -11.87
C ASP A 211 -24.31 16.16 -12.75
N LEU A 212 -25.38 16.65 -12.11
CA LEU A 212 -26.52 17.25 -12.80
C LEU A 212 -26.20 18.64 -13.36
N GLU A 213 -25.44 19.45 -12.63
CA GLU A 213 -24.98 20.78 -13.05
C GLU A 213 -23.96 20.67 -14.18
N GLU A 214 -23.04 19.70 -14.11
CA GLU A 214 -22.13 19.34 -15.21
C GLU A 214 -22.91 18.94 -16.47
N ARG A 215 -23.96 18.13 -16.29
CA ARG A 215 -24.81 17.71 -17.41
C ARG A 215 -25.51 18.89 -18.05
N LEU A 216 -25.96 19.88 -17.27
CA LEU A 216 -26.56 21.12 -17.77
C LEU A 216 -25.59 22.03 -18.51
N CYS A 217 -24.31 21.98 -18.16
CA CYS A 217 -23.27 22.68 -18.90
C CYS A 217 -22.90 21.96 -20.21
N SER A 218 -23.35 20.73 -20.42
CA SER A 218 -23.01 19.93 -21.59
C SER A 218 -23.74 20.44 -22.85
N PRO A 219 -23.08 20.44 -24.02
CA PRO A 219 -23.71 20.74 -25.31
C PRO A 219 -24.91 19.83 -25.65
N ARG A 220 -24.97 18.63 -25.07
CA ARG A 220 -26.02 17.64 -25.32
C ARG A 220 -26.86 17.44 -24.07
N LEU A 221 -27.92 18.22 -23.97
CA LEU A 221 -28.88 18.11 -22.88
C LEU A 221 -29.90 16.98 -23.17
N PRO A 222 -30.09 16.03 -22.25
CA PRO A 222 -31.19 15.05 -22.34
C PRO A 222 -32.54 15.70 -22.02
N PHE A 223 -33.62 14.93 -22.06
CA PHE A 223 -34.96 15.42 -21.73
C PHE A 223 -35.06 15.81 -20.24
N ILE A 224 -35.40 17.06 -19.96
CA ILE A 224 -35.44 17.66 -18.62
C ILE A 224 -36.89 17.85 -18.18
N GLN A 225 -37.20 17.44 -16.96
CA GLN A 225 -38.44 17.81 -16.26
C GLN A 225 -38.09 18.68 -15.07
N ILE A 226 -38.60 19.91 -15.06
CA ILE A 226 -38.43 20.86 -13.94
C ILE A 226 -39.52 20.57 -12.91
N LYS A 227 -39.14 20.33 -11.66
CA LYS A 227 -40.11 20.28 -10.55
C LYS A 227 -39.96 21.53 -9.72
N GLY A 228 -41.06 22.22 -9.49
CA GLY A 228 -41.11 23.22 -8.44
C GLY A 228 -40.88 22.55 -7.08
N LEU A 229 -40.09 23.18 -6.22
CA LEU A 229 -39.88 22.71 -4.85
C LEU A 229 -41.24 22.63 -4.15
N CYS A 230 -41.63 21.44 -3.68
CA CYS A 230 -42.72 21.35 -2.72
C CYS A 230 -42.23 21.89 -1.37
N ASN A 231 -43.05 22.74 -0.75
CA ASN A 231 -42.79 23.46 0.50
C ASN A 231 -42.00 22.61 1.53
N TRP A 232 -40.71 22.91 1.71
CA TRP A 232 -39.88 22.37 2.79
C TRP A 232 -39.96 23.23 4.07
N ASP A 233 -41.01 24.05 4.19
CA ASP A 233 -41.24 25.06 5.24
C ASP A 233 -41.51 24.47 6.64
N ARG A 234 -40.81 23.39 6.99
CA ARG A 234 -40.76 22.75 8.31
C ARG A 234 -39.34 22.46 8.76
N GLN A 235 -38.37 23.33 8.46
CA GLN A 235 -37.07 23.31 9.16
C GLN A 235 -36.90 24.57 10.01
N GLN A 236 -37.16 24.40 11.30
CA GLN A 236 -36.75 25.35 12.34
C GLN A 236 -35.22 25.26 12.50
N LYS A 237 -34.50 26.32 12.07
CA LYS A 237 -33.06 26.64 12.26
C LYS A 237 -32.08 26.18 11.17
N CYS A 238 -31.64 27.12 10.30
CA CYS A 238 -30.24 27.59 10.16
C CYS A 238 -30.16 28.61 8.99
N PRO A 239 -29.49 29.76 9.11
CA PRO A 239 -29.44 30.73 8.02
C PRO A 239 -28.47 30.24 6.95
N ARG A 240 -28.99 30.02 5.74
CA ARG A 240 -28.16 29.97 4.53
C ARG A 240 -27.78 31.41 4.18
N ASN A 241 -26.56 31.64 3.67
CA ASN A 241 -26.21 32.92 3.09
C ASN A 241 -27.21 33.24 1.96
N PHE A 242 -27.69 34.48 1.93
CA PHE A 242 -28.76 34.91 1.01
C PHE A 242 -28.38 34.70 -0.47
N ASP A 243 -27.11 34.98 -0.80
CA ASP A 243 -26.56 34.97 -2.16
C ASP A 243 -26.51 33.57 -2.85
N GLU A 244 -26.75 32.47 -2.13
CA GLU A 244 -26.66 31.09 -2.64
C GLU A 244 -28.00 30.31 -2.56
N SER A 245 -29.09 31.00 -2.24
CA SER A 245 -30.31 30.36 -1.74
C SER A 245 -31.29 29.84 -2.79
N GLU A 246 -31.10 30.14 -4.07
CA GLU A 246 -31.95 29.66 -5.16
C GLU A 246 -31.50 28.29 -5.66
N THR A 247 -32.14 27.22 -5.19
CA THR A 247 -31.95 25.88 -5.75
C THR A 247 -33.20 25.39 -6.48
N ILE A 248 -33.02 24.76 -7.64
CA ILE A 248 -34.12 24.20 -8.45
C ILE A 248 -33.99 22.68 -8.44
N GLN A 249 -35.08 21.95 -8.20
CA GLN A 249 -35.08 20.49 -8.35
C GLN A 249 -35.32 20.10 -9.81
N LEU A 250 -34.41 19.32 -10.36
CA LEU A 250 -34.51 18.84 -11.74
C LEU A 250 -34.49 17.31 -11.79
N LYS A 251 -35.26 16.78 -12.73
CA LYS A 251 -35.27 15.36 -13.08
C LYS A 251 -34.89 15.19 -14.54
N LEU A 252 -33.85 14.40 -14.80
CA LEU A 252 -33.46 14.02 -16.15
C LEU A 252 -33.98 12.63 -16.51
N LYS A 253 -34.48 12.52 -17.74
CA LYS A 253 -34.95 11.27 -18.33
C LYS A 253 -34.05 10.87 -19.50
N ARG A 254 -33.92 9.57 -19.75
CA ARG A 254 -33.14 9.07 -20.90
C ARG A 254 -33.94 9.21 -22.20
N ARG A 255 -35.25 8.95 -22.13
CA ARG A 255 -36.21 9.14 -23.23
C ARG A 255 -37.40 9.96 -22.74
N LEU A 256 -38.06 10.65 -23.66
CA LEU A 256 -39.26 11.42 -23.37
C LEU A 256 -40.41 10.55 -22.82
N THR A 257 -40.48 9.29 -23.28
CA THR A 257 -41.48 8.29 -22.89
C THR A 257 -41.29 7.72 -21.48
N ASP A 258 -40.13 7.94 -20.86
CA ASP A 258 -39.82 7.32 -19.57
C ASP A 258 -40.61 8.00 -18.45
N THR A 259 -41.25 7.23 -17.58
CA THR A 259 -41.90 7.75 -16.36
C THR A 259 -40.87 8.06 -15.28
N ASN A 260 -39.87 7.18 -15.13
CA ASN A 260 -38.83 7.27 -14.12
C ASN A 260 -37.65 8.14 -14.57
N SER A 261 -37.20 9.01 -13.66
CA SER A 261 -35.97 9.80 -13.85
C SER A 261 -34.73 8.97 -13.56
N TYR A 262 -33.68 9.11 -14.38
CA TYR A 262 -32.41 8.41 -14.16
C TYR A 262 -31.41 9.24 -13.33
N ILE A 263 -31.54 10.58 -13.34
CA ILE A 263 -30.83 11.50 -12.44
C ILE A 263 -31.86 12.47 -11.87
N PHE A 264 -31.77 12.72 -10.57
CA PHE A 264 -32.54 13.74 -9.87
C PHE A 264 -31.65 14.41 -8.84
N ASP A 265 -31.57 15.74 -8.86
CA ASP A 265 -30.83 16.51 -7.86
C ASP A 265 -31.32 17.97 -7.85
N THR A 266 -30.88 18.73 -6.85
CA THR A 266 -30.98 20.18 -6.81
C THR A 266 -29.84 20.82 -7.58
N ILE A 267 -30.14 21.85 -8.36
CA ILE A 267 -29.14 22.64 -9.08
C ILE A 267 -29.00 24.04 -8.49
N ARG A 268 -27.79 24.60 -8.59
CA ARG A 268 -27.46 25.98 -8.22
C ARG A 268 -27.20 26.79 -9.49
N PRO A 269 -28.15 27.62 -9.96
CA PRO A 269 -28.04 28.37 -11.21
C PRO A 269 -26.77 29.22 -11.29
N ALA A 270 -26.40 29.90 -10.20
CA ALA A 270 -25.19 30.74 -10.16
C ALA A 270 -23.90 29.99 -10.52
N LYS A 271 -23.76 28.72 -10.09
CA LYS A 271 -22.57 27.91 -10.39
C LYS A 271 -22.55 27.46 -11.84
N ILE A 272 -23.71 27.08 -12.38
CA ILE A 272 -23.87 26.74 -13.80
C ILE A 272 -23.51 27.94 -14.66
N ILE A 273 -23.97 29.14 -14.30
CA ILE A 273 -23.65 30.39 -15.02
C ILE A 273 -22.14 30.63 -15.06
N ARG A 274 -21.47 30.51 -13.90
CA ARG A 274 -20.02 30.69 -13.78
C ARG A 274 -19.25 29.66 -14.63
N ALA A 275 -19.67 28.41 -14.59
CA ALA A 275 -19.09 27.33 -15.40
C ALA A 275 -19.28 27.57 -16.91
N LEU A 276 -20.47 27.98 -17.33
CA LEU A 276 -20.79 28.28 -18.72
C LEU A 276 -19.98 29.45 -19.27
N ARG A 277 -19.80 30.54 -18.49
CA ARG A 277 -18.93 31.66 -18.88
C ARG A 277 -17.49 31.22 -19.19
N TYR A 278 -16.97 30.28 -18.40
CA TYR A 278 -15.66 29.68 -18.64
C TYR A 278 -15.65 28.78 -19.89
N LEU A 279 -16.66 27.91 -20.04
CA LEU A 279 -16.72 26.93 -21.13
C LEU A 279 -16.91 27.53 -22.52
N ILE A 280 -17.63 28.65 -22.67
CA ILE A 280 -17.81 29.36 -23.96
C ILE A 280 -16.47 29.72 -24.60
N THR A 281 -15.46 30.06 -23.79
CA THR A 281 -14.13 30.46 -24.28
C THR A 281 -13.29 29.29 -24.81
N LYS A 282 -13.74 28.04 -24.64
CA LYS A 282 -12.97 26.85 -24.98
C LYS A 282 -13.22 26.38 -26.41
N PRO A 283 -12.21 25.79 -27.09
CA PRO A 283 -12.31 25.32 -28.47
C PRO A 283 -13.55 24.47 -28.74
N LEU A 284 -13.90 23.57 -27.82
CA LEU A 284 -15.09 22.72 -27.97
C LEU A 284 -16.39 23.51 -28.17
N PHE A 285 -16.58 24.63 -27.48
CA PHE A 285 -17.79 25.45 -27.60
C PHE A 285 -17.74 26.37 -28.81
N THR A 286 -16.57 26.91 -29.13
CA THR A 286 -16.37 27.75 -30.32
C THR A 286 -16.53 26.95 -31.61
N ASP A 287 -15.96 25.75 -31.69
CA ASP A 287 -15.98 24.90 -32.88
C ASP A 287 -17.38 24.38 -33.19
N ASN A 288 -18.21 24.20 -32.15
CA ASN A 288 -19.60 23.79 -32.28
C ASN A 288 -20.58 24.99 -32.39
N ASN A 289 -20.08 26.23 -32.52
CA ASN A 289 -20.88 27.46 -32.58
C ASN A 289 -21.95 27.56 -31.48
N ILE A 290 -21.59 27.15 -30.25
CA ILE A 290 -22.51 27.15 -29.12
C ILE A 290 -22.54 28.56 -28.54
N HIS A 291 -23.63 29.29 -28.83
CA HIS A 291 -23.88 30.60 -28.24
C HIS A 291 -24.85 30.46 -27.07
N ILE A 292 -24.48 31.03 -25.94
CA ILE A 292 -25.39 31.18 -24.82
C ILE A 292 -26.01 32.57 -24.90
N ARG A 293 -27.33 32.64 -24.78
CA ARG A 293 -28.05 33.91 -24.86
C ARG A 293 -27.69 34.77 -23.64
N SER A 294 -26.99 35.87 -23.86
CA SER A 294 -26.61 36.83 -22.80
C SER A 294 -27.82 37.34 -22.02
N GLU A 295 -28.94 37.57 -22.72
CA GLU A 295 -30.23 37.97 -22.15
C GLU A 295 -30.75 36.99 -21.08
N TRP A 296 -30.39 35.70 -21.18
CA TRP A 296 -30.76 34.71 -20.17
C TRP A 296 -30.02 34.95 -18.86
N PHE A 297 -28.75 35.35 -18.91
CA PHE A 297 -27.97 35.68 -17.73
C PHE A 297 -28.34 37.05 -17.14
N GLU A 298 -28.77 38.00 -17.96
CA GLU A 298 -29.18 39.33 -17.49
C GLU A 298 -30.57 39.30 -16.84
N ASN A 299 -31.49 38.49 -17.38
CA ASN A 299 -32.85 38.37 -16.84
C ASN A 299 -32.96 37.45 -15.62
N TYR A 300 -32.07 36.45 -15.50
CA TYR A 300 -32.17 35.39 -14.49
C TYR A 300 -30.90 35.18 -13.66
N GLY A 301 -29.77 35.80 -14.03
CA GLY A 301 -28.48 35.60 -13.36
C GLY A 301 -28.20 36.57 -12.21
N SER A 302 -29.12 37.51 -11.92
CA SER A 302 -28.95 38.50 -10.83
C SER A 302 -30.26 39.04 -10.24
N SER A 303 -31.42 38.49 -10.61
CA SER A 303 -32.72 39.07 -10.22
C SER A 303 -33.48 38.15 -9.26
N GLU A 304 -33.41 38.48 -7.98
CA GLU A 304 -34.11 37.85 -6.84
C GLU A 304 -35.62 38.18 -6.84
N VAL A 305 -36.33 37.96 -7.95
CA VAL A 305 -37.78 38.21 -7.98
C VAL A 305 -38.52 36.93 -7.58
N PRO A 306 -39.25 36.92 -6.45
CA PRO A 306 -40.09 35.79 -6.09
C PRO A 306 -41.20 35.66 -7.14
N ARG A 307 -41.16 34.60 -7.94
CA ARG A 307 -42.27 34.28 -8.84
C ARG A 307 -43.26 33.39 -8.11
N ASN A 308 -44.51 33.84 -8.03
CA ASN A 308 -45.61 33.04 -7.52
C ASN A 308 -45.86 31.84 -8.45
N PHE A 309 -45.99 30.67 -7.85
CA PHE A 309 -46.18 29.37 -8.48
C PHE A 309 -47.52 29.28 -9.24
N ILE A 310 -47.49 28.71 -10.44
CA ILE A 310 -48.66 28.16 -11.13
C ILE A 310 -48.59 26.65 -10.93
N VAL A 311 -49.40 26.12 -10.03
CA VAL A 311 -49.71 24.69 -10.02
C VAL A 311 -50.99 24.53 -10.85
N ASN A 312 -50.92 23.73 -11.93
CA ASN A 312 -52.13 23.26 -12.59
C ASN A 312 -52.81 22.26 -11.65
N GLU A 313 -54.10 22.46 -11.33
CA GLU A 313 -54.84 21.58 -10.42
C GLU A 313 -54.88 20.12 -10.89
N ASP A 314 -54.69 19.88 -12.19
CA ASP A 314 -54.65 18.54 -12.79
C ASP A 314 -53.49 17.68 -12.25
N ASP A 315 -52.35 18.30 -11.90
CA ASP A 315 -51.17 17.59 -11.37
C ASP A 315 -51.41 17.04 -9.96
N ARG A 316 -52.40 17.57 -9.23
CA ARG A 316 -52.79 17.11 -7.89
C ARG A 316 -53.55 15.79 -7.96
N LEU A 317 -54.36 15.59 -8.98
CA LEU A 317 -55.18 14.39 -9.17
C LEU A 317 -54.34 13.19 -9.67
N GLU A 318 -53.28 13.43 -10.46
CA GLU A 318 -52.36 12.37 -10.90
C GLU A 318 -51.50 11.81 -9.75
N MET A 319 -51.14 12.63 -8.77
CA MET A 319 -50.36 12.18 -7.61
C MET A 319 -51.19 11.29 -6.66
N GLU A 320 -52.46 11.66 -6.40
CA GLU A 320 -53.34 10.87 -5.53
C GLU A 320 -53.71 9.51 -6.15
N THR A 321 -53.83 9.44 -7.48
CA THR A 321 -54.13 8.19 -8.19
C THR A 321 -52.93 7.24 -8.26
N LEU A 322 -51.70 7.75 -8.36
CA LEU A 322 -50.47 6.94 -8.36
C LEU A 322 -50.17 6.32 -6.99
N GLU A 323 -50.44 7.02 -5.88
CA GLU A 323 -50.23 6.51 -4.53
C GLU A 323 -51.23 5.40 -4.15
N ILE A 324 -52.48 5.48 -4.61
CA ILE A 324 -53.49 4.43 -4.40
C ILE A 324 -53.10 3.14 -5.13
N ASN A 325 -52.62 3.25 -6.37
CA ASN A 325 -52.24 2.09 -7.19
C ASN A 325 -50.97 1.38 -6.68
N GLN A 326 -49.99 2.13 -6.15
CA GLN A 326 -48.78 1.54 -5.56
C GLN A 326 -49.08 0.80 -4.24
N ASN A 327 -50.02 1.31 -3.45
CA ASN A 327 -50.43 0.66 -2.20
C ASN A 327 -51.27 -0.60 -2.44
N GLN A 328 -52.10 -0.63 -3.48
CA GLN A 328 -52.84 -1.83 -3.87
C GLN A 328 -51.93 -2.92 -4.45
N THR A 329 -51.00 -2.58 -5.33
CA THR A 329 -50.03 -3.53 -5.90
C THR A 329 -49.11 -4.14 -4.84
N SER A 330 -48.65 -3.34 -3.87
CA SER A 330 -47.84 -3.83 -2.75
C SER A 330 -48.59 -4.81 -1.84
N ARG A 331 -49.91 -4.63 -1.65
CA ARG A 331 -50.75 -5.56 -0.88
C ARG A 331 -50.93 -6.90 -1.58
N VAL A 332 -51.21 -6.88 -2.88
CA VAL A 332 -51.39 -8.09 -3.70
C VAL A 332 -50.11 -8.93 -3.78
N ILE A 333 -48.95 -8.28 -3.92
CA ILE A 333 -47.65 -8.98 -3.96
C ILE A 333 -47.36 -9.70 -2.63
N ASN A 334 -47.66 -9.06 -1.50
CA ASN A 334 -47.45 -9.66 -0.17
C ASN A 334 -48.41 -10.83 0.12
N GLU A 335 -49.63 -10.80 -0.41
CA GLU A 335 -50.58 -11.93 -0.33
C GLU A 335 -50.14 -13.11 -1.19
N ILE A 336 -49.59 -12.88 -2.38
CA ILE A 336 -49.07 -13.94 -3.25
C ILE A 336 -47.84 -14.61 -2.61
N ASP A 337 -46.92 -13.82 -2.05
CA ASP A 337 -45.69 -14.33 -1.43
C ASP A 337 -45.96 -15.15 -0.15
N SER A 338 -47.03 -14.81 0.58
CA SER A 338 -47.47 -15.56 1.76
C SER A 338 -48.17 -16.87 1.38
N LEU A 339 -49.00 -16.89 0.33
CA LEU A 339 -49.61 -18.11 -0.19
C LEU A 339 -48.56 -19.09 -0.75
N GLN A 340 -47.57 -18.60 -1.50
CA GLN A 340 -46.47 -19.43 -2.02
C GLN A 340 -45.59 -20.02 -0.90
N LYS A 341 -45.43 -19.30 0.22
CA LYS A 341 -44.74 -19.83 1.41
C LYS A 341 -45.51 -20.94 2.12
N ILE A 342 -46.84 -20.86 2.14
CA ILE A 342 -47.71 -21.90 2.71
C ILE A 342 -47.67 -23.14 1.81
N GLU A 343 -47.75 -22.95 0.50
CA GLU A 343 -47.70 -24.03 -0.48
C GLU A 343 -46.36 -24.80 -0.42
N ARG A 344 -45.22 -24.09 -0.34
CA ARG A 344 -43.89 -24.72 -0.14
C ARG A 344 -43.74 -25.48 1.19
N ARG A 345 -44.57 -25.19 2.20
CA ARG A 345 -44.60 -25.92 3.47
C ARG A 345 -45.47 -27.17 3.40
N LEU A 346 -46.50 -27.18 2.56
CA LEU A 346 -47.42 -28.32 2.39
C LEU A 346 -46.82 -29.45 1.54
N TYR A 347 -45.92 -29.14 0.61
CA TYR A 347 -45.23 -30.13 -0.26
C TYR A 347 -43.89 -30.65 0.30
N ARG A 348 -43.63 -30.47 1.60
CA ARG A 348 -42.44 -30.99 2.31
C ARG A 348 -42.84 -32.13 3.26
N TRP A 349 -43.32 -33.24 2.70
CA TRP A 349 -43.42 -34.55 3.34
C TRP A 349 -43.01 -35.62 2.34
#